data_AF-A0A8S1ETS8-F1
#
_entry.id   AF-A0A8S1ETS8-F1
#
_cell.length_a   1.000
_cell.length_b   1.000
_cell.length_c   1.000
_cell.angle_alpha   90.00
_cell.angle_beta   90.00
_cell.angle_gamma   90.00
#
_symmetry.space_group_name_H-M   'P 1'
#
loop_
_entity.id
_entity.type
_entity.pdbx_description
1 polymer ?
#
loop_
_entity_poly.entity_id
_entity_poly.type
_entity_poly.pdbx_seq_one_letter_code
_entity_poly.pdbx_strand_id
1 'polypeptide(L)'
;MDDEDTFTCRIQYINDADPFATTSSSYLEPMRPVTFKFRLHEVIGDQLQDVIRTLRAPHKVGDSSLQVYRGLEGGGGELHTYLDNELTLADQQEELDILKADT
;
A
#
# COMPACT_ATOMS: atom_id res chain seq x y z
N MET A 1 3.13 19.76 -15.94
CA MET A 1 1.89 20.18 -15.25
C MET A 1 1.25 18.86 -14.84
N ASP A 2 1.79 18.16 -13.85
CA ASP A 2 1.45 16.73 -13.65
C ASP A 2 1.54 16.29 -12.17
N ASP A 3 1.74 17.22 -11.23
CA ASP A 3 1.92 16.88 -9.81
C ASP A 3 0.62 16.95 -9.00
N GLU A 4 -0.49 17.47 -9.55
CA GLU A 4 -1.80 17.49 -8.87
C GLU A 4 -2.56 16.15 -8.94
N ASP A 5 -2.28 15.31 -9.94
CA ASP A 5 -3.01 14.04 -10.17
C ASP A 5 -2.31 12.81 -9.57
N THR A 6 -1.24 13.00 -8.81
CA THR A 6 -0.46 11.89 -8.26
C THR A 6 -0.16 12.05 -6.77
N PHE A 7 -0.19 10.94 -6.05
CA PHE A 7 0.13 10.86 -4.64
C PHE A 7 1.33 9.95 -4.42
N THR A 8 2.36 10.45 -3.73
CA THR A 8 3.59 9.70 -3.48
C THR A 8 3.61 9.23 -2.05
N CYS A 9 3.76 7.92 -1.83
CA CYS A 9 3.84 7.34 -0.50
C CYS A 9 4.86 6.19 -0.45
N ARG A 10 5.05 5.65 0.75
CA ARG A 10 5.91 4.49 1.01
C ARG A 10 5.07 3.21 0.98
N ILE A 11 5.59 2.19 0.33
CA ILE A 11 4.95 0.88 0.20
C ILE A 11 5.88 -0.24 0.66
N GLN A 12 5.27 -1.28 1.21
CA GLN A 12 5.87 -2.56 1.60
C GLN A 12 4.82 -3.65 1.36
N TYR A 13 5.24 -4.92 1.35
CA TYR A 13 4.34 -6.07 1.36
C TYR A 13 4.53 -6.88 2.64
N ILE A 14 3.50 -7.65 2.99
CA ILE A 14 3.57 -8.74 3.96
C ILE A 14 3.31 -10.02 3.18
N ASN A 15 4.12 -11.06 3.39
CA ASN A 15 3.83 -12.38 2.83
C ASN A 15 3.02 -13.19 3.83
N ASP A 16 1.72 -13.24 3.61
CA ASP A 16 0.72 -13.96 4.41
C ASP A 16 0.10 -15.14 3.65
N ALA A 17 0.76 -15.59 2.57
CA ALA A 17 0.29 -16.70 1.74
C ALA A 17 0.09 -18.02 2.51
N ASP A 18 0.80 -18.21 3.64
CA ASP A 18 0.55 -19.31 4.58
C ASP A 18 -0.13 -18.77 5.86
N PRO A 19 -1.46 -18.98 6.03
CA PRO A 19 -2.19 -18.49 7.19
C PRO A 19 -1.81 -19.18 8.51
N PHE A 20 -1.05 -20.29 8.45
CA PHE A 20 -0.54 -21.00 9.62
C PHE A 20 0.92 -20.66 9.94
N ALA A 21 1.58 -19.85 9.11
CA ALA A 21 2.89 -19.33 9.44
C ALA A 21 2.82 -18.49 10.71
N THR A 22 3.85 -18.59 11.56
CA THR A 22 3.88 -17.80 12.79
C THR A 22 3.96 -16.32 12.41
N THR A 23 3.17 -15.46 13.07
CA THR A 23 3.17 -14.00 12.84
C THR A 23 4.56 -13.36 13.01
N SER A 24 5.44 -14.04 13.74
CA SER A 24 6.86 -13.69 13.85
C SER A 24 7.65 -13.87 12.56
N SER A 25 7.09 -14.38 11.45
CA SER A 25 7.70 -14.45 10.10
C SER A 25 7.07 -13.48 9.09
N SER A 26 5.97 -12.81 9.44
CA SER A 26 5.24 -11.88 8.57
C SER A 26 5.69 -10.45 8.87
N TYR A 27 6.86 -10.09 8.36
CA TYR A 27 7.41 -8.73 8.47
C TYR A 27 7.05 -7.89 7.25
N LEU A 28 7.08 -6.57 7.42
CA LEU A 28 7.00 -5.65 6.29
C LEU A 28 8.31 -5.71 5.47
N GLU A 29 8.18 -6.09 4.21
CA GLU A 29 9.28 -6.22 3.26
C GLU A 29 9.12 -5.24 2.09
N PRO A 30 10.21 -4.65 1.56
CA PRO A 30 11.58 -4.72 2.08
C PRO A 30 11.74 -3.89 3.36
N MET A 31 12.78 -4.18 4.17
CA MET A 31 13.02 -3.51 5.47
C MET A 31 13.06 -1.98 5.40
N ARG A 32 13.45 -1.43 4.24
CA ARG A 32 13.28 0.00 3.92
C ARG A 32 12.11 0.14 2.95
N PRO A 33 11.03 0.83 3.33
CA PRO A 33 9.91 1.06 2.44
C PRO A 33 10.34 1.69 1.11
N VAL A 34 9.71 1.28 0.02
CA VAL A 34 9.97 1.80 -1.32
C VAL A 34 8.99 2.93 -1.61
N THR A 35 9.45 3.99 -2.28
CA THR A 35 8.56 5.06 -2.71
C THR A 35 7.81 4.66 -3.98
N PHE A 36 6.49 4.83 -3.97
CA PHE A 36 5.63 4.63 -5.13
C PHE A 36 4.74 5.85 -5.34
N LYS A 37 4.46 6.14 -6.61
CA LYS A 37 3.62 7.28 -7.03
C LYS A 37 2.31 6.72 -7.60
N PHE A 38 1.25 6.79 -6.80
CA PHE A 38 -0.10 6.46 -7.22
C PHE A 38 -0.70 7.57 -8.09
N ARG A 39 -1.49 7.19 -9.08
CA ARG A 39 -2.35 8.08 -9.86
C ARG A 39 -3.68 8.18 -9.14
N LEU A 40 -4.08 9.40 -8.79
CA LEU A 40 -5.27 9.65 -7.97
C LEU A 40 -6.57 9.25 -8.66
N HIS A 41 -6.62 9.40 -9.98
CA HIS A 41 -7.82 9.17 -10.80
C HIS A 41 -7.78 7.85 -11.60
N GLU A 42 -6.84 6.96 -11.28
CA GLU A 42 -6.82 5.60 -11.82
C GLU A 42 -7.23 4.62 -10.72
N VAL A 43 -7.95 3.57 -11.13
CA VAL A 43 -8.45 2.55 -10.21
C VAL A 43 -7.29 1.81 -9.56
N ILE A 44 -7.42 1.47 -8.28
CA ILE A 44 -6.33 0.84 -7.50
C ILE A 44 -5.91 -0.50 -8.10
N GLY A 45 -6.87 -1.33 -8.54
CA GLY A 45 -6.60 -2.64 -9.14
C GLY A 45 -5.71 -2.57 -10.39
N ASP A 46 -5.87 -1.54 -11.22
CA ASP A 46 -5.08 -1.35 -12.45
C ASP A 46 -3.61 -1.00 -12.14
N GLN A 47 -3.38 -0.32 -11.01
CA GLN A 47 -2.05 0.09 -10.55
C GLN A 47 -1.33 -1.00 -9.74
N LEU A 48 -2.05 -2.02 -9.27
CA LEU A 48 -1.54 -3.04 -8.36
C LEU A 48 -0.41 -3.86 -8.97
N GLN A 49 -0.47 -4.12 -10.29
CA GLN A 49 0.62 -4.79 -11.00
C GLN A 49 1.94 -4.01 -10.89
N ASP A 50 1.89 -2.69 -11.01
CA ASP A 50 3.07 -1.84 -10.92
C ASP A 50 3.60 -1.77 -9.48
N VAL A 51 2.72 -1.77 -8.49
CA VAL A 51 3.07 -1.86 -7.06
C VAL A 51 3.84 -3.16 -6.78
N ILE A 52 3.29 -4.31 -7.17
CA ILE A 52 3.92 -5.62 -6.99
C ILE A 52 5.29 -5.68 -7.66
N ARG A 53 5.40 -5.17 -8.90
CA ARG A 53 6.68 -5.11 -9.64
C ARG A 53 7.70 -4.20 -8.97
N THR A 54 7.25 -3.07 -8.42
CA THR A 54 8.11 -2.12 -7.70
C THR A 54 8.67 -2.73 -6.42
N LEU A 55 7.82 -3.44 -5.66
CA LEU A 55 8.21 -4.15 -4.46
C LEU A 55 9.01 -5.43 -4.73
N ARG A 56 8.98 -5.92 -5.97
CA ARG A 56 9.45 -7.26 -6.35
C ARG A 56 8.81 -8.35 -5.47
N ALA A 57 7.54 -8.13 -5.13
CA ALA A 57 6.81 -9.02 -4.24
C ALA A 57 6.46 -10.34 -4.95
N PRO A 58 6.36 -11.47 -4.23
CA PRO A 58 6.00 -12.77 -4.80
C PRO A 58 4.49 -12.91 -5.11
N HIS A 59 3.69 -11.91 -4.75
CA HIS A 59 2.23 -11.94 -4.85
C HIS A 59 1.73 -11.82 -6.31
N LYS A 60 0.50 -12.30 -6.54
CA LYS A 60 -0.22 -12.15 -7.80
C LYS A 60 -1.28 -11.06 -7.67
N VAL A 61 -1.51 -10.30 -8.74
CA VAL A 61 -2.46 -9.17 -8.76
C VAL A 61 -3.85 -9.56 -8.24
N GLY A 62 -4.39 -10.71 -8.66
CA GLY A 62 -5.74 -11.15 -8.26
C GLY A 62 -5.86 -11.65 -6.81
N ASP A 63 -4.74 -11.93 -6.15
CA ASP A 63 -4.68 -12.41 -4.77
C ASP A 63 -4.08 -11.34 -3.83
N SER A 64 -3.89 -10.11 -4.32
CA SER A 64 -3.26 -9.01 -3.58
C SER A 64 -4.28 -7.92 -3.27
N SER A 65 -4.10 -7.29 -2.11
CA SER A 65 -4.86 -6.12 -1.70
C SER A 65 -3.90 -5.08 -1.10
N LEU A 66 -4.28 -3.81 -1.16
CA LEU A 66 -3.53 -2.75 -0.50
C LEU A 66 -4.20 -2.40 0.82
N GLN A 67 -3.41 -2.24 1.88
CA GLN A 67 -3.87 -1.82 3.19
C GLN A 67 -3.17 -0.52 3.58
N VAL A 68 -3.93 0.42 4.12
CA VAL A 68 -3.38 1.67 4.64
C VAL A 68 -2.57 1.36 5.89
N TYR A 69 -1.36 1.89 5.95
CA TYR A 69 -0.47 1.79 7.11
C TYR A 69 -0.20 3.19 7.63
N ARG A 70 -0.42 3.40 8.93
CA ARG A 70 -0.11 4.66 9.62
C ARG A 70 1.11 4.45 10.52
N GLY A 71 2.19 5.17 10.25
CA GLY A 71 3.34 5.24 11.14
C GLY A 71 2.98 5.91 12.47
N LEU A 72 3.54 5.41 13.57
CA LEU A 72 3.37 6.00 14.89
C LEU A 72 4.67 6.69 15.33
N GLU A 73 4.57 7.84 16.00
CA GLU A 73 5.72 8.47 16.65
C GLU A 73 6.30 7.53 17.72
N GLY A 74 7.58 7.18 17.59
CA GLY A 74 8.28 6.27 18.51
C GLY A 74 8.70 4.93 17.91
N GLY A 75 8.32 4.66 16.65
CA GLY A 75 8.74 3.47 15.91
C GLY A 75 7.66 2.38 15.88
N GLY A 76 7.36 1.91 14.68
CA GLY A 76 6.22 1.03 14.40
C GLY A 76 5.08 1.78 13.72
N GLY A 77 3.97 1.08 13.53
CA GLY A 77 2.80 1.61 12.85
C GLY A 77 1.68 0.60 12.82
N GLU A 78 0.49 1.07 12.49
CA GLU A 78 -0.77 0.33 12.58
C GLU A 78 -1.34 0.09 11.18
N LEU A 79 -1.77 -1.15 10.93
CA LEU A 79 -2.55 -1.51 9.76
C LEU A 79 -3.99 -1.04 9.95
N HIS A 80 -4.52 -0.33 8.96
CA HIS A 80 -5.85 0.31 9.01
C HIS A 80 -6.81 -0.39 8.03
N THR A 81 -7.57 0.37 7.25
CA THR A 81 -8.52 -0.15 6.26
C THR A 81 -7.81 -0.63 4.99
N TYR A 82 -8.48 -1.54 4.28
CA TYR A 82 -8.07 -1.95 2.94
C TYR A 82 -8.61 -0.95 1.91
N LEU A 83 -7.80 -0.65 0.90
CA LEU A 83 -8.24 0.09 -0.27
C LEU A 83 -9.12 -0.83 -1.13
N ASP A 84 -10.21 -0.26 -1.64
CA ASP A 84 -11.04 -0.89 -2.65
C ASP A 84 -10.32 -0.87 -4.01
N ASN A 85 -10.11 -2.07 -4.57
CA ASN A 85 -9.45 -2.29 -5.84
C ASN A 85 -10.32 -1.83 -7.04
N GLU A 86 -11.62 -1.62 -6.85
CA GLU A 86 -12.55 -1.17 -7.90
C GLU A 86 -12.71 0.36 -7.95
N LEU A 87 -12.18 1.09 -6.96
CA LEU A 87 -12.25 2.55 -6.86
C LEU A 87 -10.89 3.21 -7.11
N THR A 88 -10.93 4.51 -7.41
CA THR A 88 -9.71 5.34 -7.46
C THR A 88 -9.27 5.77 -6.06
N LEU A 89 -8.04 6.25 -5.91
CA LEU A 89 -7.60 6.80 -4.62
C LEU A 89 -8.31 8.13 -4.29
N ALA A 90 -8.70 8.90 -5.31
CA ALA A 90 -9.47 10.12 -5.15
C ALA A 90 -10.92 9.86 -4.65
N ASP A 91 -11.49 8.70 -4.98
CA ASP A 91 -12.84 8.31 -4.51
C ASP A 91 -12.83 7.84 -3.04
N GLN A 92 -11.64 7.56 -2.48
CA GLN A 92 -11.42 6.99 -1.14
C GLN A 92 -10.73 8.03 -0.24
N GLN A 93 -11.42 9.16 0.00
CA GLN A 93 -10.84 10.34 0.64
C GLN A 93 -10.38 10.10 2.08
N GLU A 94 -11.07 9.25 2.84
CA GLU A 94 -10.71 8.95 4.24
C GLU A 94 -9.33 8.26 4.32
N GLU A 95 -9.11 7.26 3.47
CA GLU A 95 -7.83 6.56 3.34
C GLU A 95 -6.72 7.49 2.86
N LEU A 96 -7.02 8.33 1.88
CA LEU A 96 -6.07 9.31 1.37
C LEU A 96 -5.67 10.33 2.44
N ASP A 97 -6.59 10.76 3.29
CA ASP A 97 -6.32 11.68 4.39
C ASP A 97 -5.42 11.03 5.46
N ILE A 98 -5.61 9.73 5.74
CA ILE A 98 -4.72 8.96 6.64
C ILE A 98 -3.31 8.90 6.07
N LEU A 99 -3.17 8.58 4.78
CA LEU A 99 -1.86 8.50 4.11
C LEU A 99 -1.15 9.86 4.07
N LYS A 100 -1.89 10.95 3.86
CA LYS A 100 -1.34 12.32 3.89
C LYS A 100 -0.89 12.74 5.29
N ALA A 101 -1.55 12.26 6.34
CA ALA A 101 -1.16 12.55 7.71
C ALA A 101 0.16 11.86 8.13
N ASP A 102 0.58 10.83 7.40
CA ASP A 102 1.83 10.07 7.63
C ASP A 102 3.03 10.60 6.80
N THR A 103 2.80 11.60 5.93
CA THR A 103 3.82 12.17 5.03
C THR A 103 4.42 13.46 5.59
#